data_AF-A0AAD1K123-F1
#
_entry.id   AF-A0AAD1K123-F1
#
_cell.length_a   1.000
_cell.length_b   1.000
_cell.length_c   1.000
_cell.angle_alpha   90.00
_cell.angle_beta   90.00
_cell.angle_gamma   90.00
#
_symmetry.space_group_name_H-M   'P 1'
#
loop_
_entity.id
_entity.type
_entity.pdbx_description
1 polymer ?
#
loop_
_entity_poly.entity_id
_entity_poly.type
_entity_poly.pdbx_seq_one_letter_code
_entity_poly.pdbx_strand_id
1 'polypeptide(L)'
;MKIIENRERSIQKKFFVNEKENERIKLMMKKTGITNFSVFARRACCNKEIFTLDFSEYKNIISEISSTKSELKRIGNNINQIAKHLNENKNNQTESLMSDYQNQLESLEEKIQKVVHYISEG
;
A
#
# COMPACT_ATOMS: atom_id res chain seq x y z
N MET A 1 -9.90 29.77 -43.80
CA MET A 1 -10.19 30.54 -42.57
C MET A 1 -10.63 29.57 -41.48
N LYS A 2 -9.89 29.46 -40.37
CA LYS A 2 -10.41 28.76 -39.19
C LYS A 2 -11.46 29.68 -38.57
N ILE A 3 -12.72 29.29 -38.61
CA ILE A 3 -13.78 29.94 -37.84
C ILE A 3 -13.40 29.71 -36.37
N ILE A 4 -12.83 30.75 -35.74
CA ILE A 4 -12.70 30.77 -34.30
C ILE A 4 -14.09 31.12 -33.80
N GLU A 5 -14.93 30.10 -33.63
CA GLU A 5 -16.17 30.27 -32.88
C GLU A 5 -15.80 30.86 -31.52
N ASN A 6 -16.50 31.92 -31.12
CA ASN A 6 -16.27 32.59 -29.84
C ASN A 6 -16.80 31.70 -28.71
N ARG A 7 -16.08 30.63 -28.41
CA ARG A 7 -16.46 29.62 -27.43
C ARG A 7 -16.12 30.14 -26.04
N GLU A 8 -17.09 30.09 -25.13
CA GLU A 8 -16.90 30.34 -23.69
C GLU A 8 -15.73 29.51 -23.11
N ARG A 9 -15.47 28.32 -23.67
CA ARG A 9 -14.40 27.40 -23.26
C ARG A 9 -13.42 27.18 -24.42
N SER A 10 -12.50 28.14 -24.63
CA SER A 10 -11.56 28.18 -25.75
C SER A 10 -10.29 27.34 -25.56
N ILE A 11 -9.93 26.97 -24.31
CA ILE A 11 -8.70 26.25 -23.98
C ILE A 11 -8.91 24.73 -24.13
N GLN A 12 -8.13 24.09 -25.01
CA GLN A 12 -8.13 22.62 -25.17
C GLN A 12 -7.06 21.97 -24.29
N LYS A 13 -7.42 20.87 -23.61
CA LYS A 13 -6.49 19.96 -22.92
C LYS A 13 -6.56 18.58 -23.56
N LYS A 14 -5.40 17.98 -23.86
CA LYS A 14 -5.27 16.63 -24.45
C LYS A 14 -4.33 15.80 -23.60
N PHE A 15 -4.64 14.53 -23.43
CA PHE A 15 -3.78 13.53 -22.81
C PHE A 15 -4.05 12.17 -23.45
N PHE A 16 -3.06 11.29 -23.42
CA PHE A 16 -3.20 9.92 -23.90
C PHE A 16 -3.62 9.01 -22.75
N VAL A 17 -4.37 7.97 -23.07
CA VAL A 17 -4.77 6.91 -22.15
C VAL A 17 -4.53 5.56 -22.81
N ASN A 18 -4.25 4.54 -22.01
CA ASN A 18 -4.27 3.15 -22.47
C ASN A 18 -5.70 2.59 -22.48
N GLU A 19 -5.86 1.37 -23.01
CA GLU A 19 -7.18 0.74 -23.15
C GLU A 19 -7.91 0.57 -21.80
N LYS A 20 -7.19 0.19 -20.75
CA LYS A 20 -7.77 0.01 -19.41
C LYS A 20 -8.26 1.33 -18.82
N GLU A 21 -7.50 2.39 -19.00
CA GLU A 21 -7.87 3.75 -18.58
C GLU A 21 -9.09 4.26 -19.35
N ASN A 22 -9.15 4.01 -20.67
CA ASN A 22 -10.29 4.35 -21.51
C ASN A 22 -11.59 3.65 -21.05
N GLU A 23 -11.52 2.35 -20.81
CA GLU A 23 -12.66 1.57 -20.28
C GLU A 23 -13.09 2.07 -18.90
N ARG A 24 -12.14 2.44 -18.04
CA ARG A 24 -12.45 3.01 -16.73
C ARG A 24 -13.12 4.38 -16.84
N ILE A 25 -12.69 5.23 -17.78
CA ILE A 25 -13.34 6.52 -18.07
C ILE A 25 -14.79 6.30 -18.52
N LYS A 26 -15.02 5.39 -19.48
CA LYS A 26 -16.37 5.06 -19.97
C LYS A 26 -17.26 4.54 -18.85
N LEU A 27 -16.74 3.67 -17.98
CA LEU A 27 -17.47 3.17 -16.81
C LEU A 27 -17.88 4.30 -15.86
N MET A 28 -16.97 5.23 -15.56
CA MET A 28 -17.27 6.37 -14.68
C MET A 28 -18.27 7.35 -15.32
N MET A 29 -18.18 7.57 -16.63
CA MET A 29 -19.17 8.32 -17.39
C MET A 29 -20.56 7.68 -17.28
N LYS A 30 -20.65 6.36 -17.46
CA LYS A 30 -21.90 5.60 -17.27
C LYS A 30 -22.45 5.72 -15.85
N LYS A 31 -21.60 5.55 -14.82
CA LYS A 31 -22.01 5.66 -13.41
C LYS A 31 -22.52 7.04 -13.02
N THR A 32 -21.97 8.09 -13.62
CA THR A 32 -22.37 9.48 -13.35
C THR A 32 -23.50 9.97 -14.26
N GLY A 33 -23.92 9.16 -15.24
CA GLY A 33 -24.92 9.55 -16.24
C GLY A 33 -24.43 10.61 -17.22
N ILE A 34 -23.13 10.89 -17.29
CA ILE A 34 -22.57 11.92 -18.17
C ILE A 34 -22.11 11.29 -19.48
N THR A 35 -22.82 11.58 -20.57
CA THR A 35 -22.51 11.04 -21.91
C THR A 35 -21.45 11.84 -22.66
N ASN A 36 -21.31 13.14 -22.35
CA ASN A 36 -20.34 14.01 -22.99
C ASN A 36 -19.00 13.98 -22.25
N PHE A 37 -17.95 13.44 -22.89
CA PHE A 37 -16.62 13.33 -22.28
C PHE A 37 -16.05 14.68 -21.85
N SER A 38 -16.24 15.76 -22.61
CA SER A 38 -15.74 17.08 -22.22
C SER A 38 -16.41 17.63 -20.95
N VAL A 39 -17.69 17.32 -20.74
CA VAL A 39 -18.39 17.66 -19.48
C VAL A 39 -17.84 16.81 -18.33
N PHE A 40 -17.71 15.49 -18.55
CA PHE A 40 -17.18 14.56 -17.56
C PHE A 40 -15.76 14.96 -17.14
N ALA A 41 -14.86 15.16 -18.09
CA ALA A 41 -13.47 15.53 -17.84
C ALA A 41 -13.37 16.84 -17.07
N ARG A 42 -14.14 17.88 -17.45
CA ARG A 42 -14.16 19.14 -16.69
C ARG A 42 -14.65 18.95 -15.26
N ARG A 43 -15.75 18.24 -15.03
CA ARG A 43 -16.24 17.96 -13.67
C ARG A 43 -15.22 17.15 -12.86
N ALA A 44 -14.61 16.13 -13.46
CA ALA A 44 -13.61 15.31 -12.81
C ALA A 44 -12.35 16.11 -12.44
N CYS A 45 -11.90 17.03 -13.30
CA CYS A 45 -10.72 17.86 -13.07
C CYS A 45 -10.97 19.06 -12.17
N CYS A 46 -12.18 19.64 -12.17
CA CYS A 46 -12.48 20.89 -11.45
C CYS A 46 -13.22 20.67 -10.13
N ASN A 47 -14.03 19.62 -10.00
CA ASN A 47 -14.90 19.45 -8.83
C ASN A 47 -14.37 18.41 -7.85
N LYS A 48 -13.34 17.65 -8.22
CA LYS A 48 -12.78 16.65 -7.32
C LYS A 48 -11.70 17.30 -6.47
N GLU A 49 -11.93 17.35 -5.16
CA GLU A 49 -10.87 17.68 -4.22
C GLU A 49 -9.74 16.66 -4.38
N ILE A 50 -8.54 17.16 -4.68
CA ILE A 50 -7.33 16.34 -4.70
C ILE A 50 -6.85 16.31 -3.26
N PHE A 51 -7.22 15.25 -2.55
CA PHE A 51 -6.65 14.98 -1.23
C PHE A 51 -5.23 14.46 -1.43
N THR A 52 -4.25 15.27 -1.05
CA THR A 52 -2.90 14.78 -0.80
C THR A 52 -2.90 14.13 0.57
N LEU A 53 -2.89 12.79 0.59
CA LEU A 53 -2.63 12.05 1.83
C LEU A 53 -1.15 12.23 2.17
N ASP A 54 -0.89 13.08 3.16
CA ASP A 54 0.45 13.16 3.75
C ASP A 54 0.63 12.00 4.72
N PHE A 55 1.35 10.97 4.28
CA PHE A 55 1.68 9.83 5.12
C PHE A 55 2.85 10.08 6.07
N SER A 56 3.35 11.32 6.18
CA SER A 56 4.49 11.64 7.03
C SER A 56 4.25 11.25 8.49
N GLU A 57 3.04 11.44 9.01
CA GLU A 57 2.64 11.00 10.36
C GLU A 57 2.63 9.47 10.50
N TYR A 58 2.31 8.75 9.42
CA TYR A 58 2.23 7.28 9.40
C TYR A 58 3.54 6.58 9.02
N LYS A 59 4.61 7.32 8.67
CA LYS A 59 5.91 6.73 8.29
C LYS A 59 6.45 5.80 9.38
N ASN A 60 6.31 6.20 10.64
CA ASN A 60 6.76 5.40 11.77
C ASN A 60 5.95 4.09 11.87
N ILE A 61 4.63 4.16 11.70
CA ILE A 61 3.75 2.97 11.68
C ILE A 61 4.14 2.03 10.54
N ILE A 62 4.33 2.55 9.33
CA ILE A 62 4.72 1.75 8.16
C ILE A 62 6.09 1.10 8.36
N SER A 63 7.03 1.83 8.96
CA SER A 63 8.36 1.33 9.32
C SER A 63 8.25 0.18 10.32
N GLU A 64 7.47 0.34 11.39
CA GLU A 64 7.31 -0.68 12.42
C GLU A 64 6.55 -1.92 11.94
N ILE A 65 5.54 -1.75 11.08
CA ILE A 65 4.88 -2.89 10.41
C ILE A 65 5.89 -3.65 9.55
N SER A 66 6.77 -2.93 8.84
CA SER A 66 7.80 -3.55 8.00
C SER A 66 8.85 -4.28 8.85
N SER A 67 9.23 -3.71 10.00
CA SER A 67 10.15 -4.31 10.97
C SER A 67 9.56 -5.60 11.56
N THR A 68 8.26 -5.58 11.89
CA THR A 68 7.49 -6.74 12.40
C THR A 68 7.46 -7.88 11.38
N LYS A 69 7.20 -7.56 10.11
CA LYS A 69 7.19 -8.55 9.01
C LYS A 69 8.55 -9.22 8.83
N SER A 70 9.64 -8.48 9.00
CA SER A 70 11.00 -9.03 8.96
C SER A 70 11.24 -10.03 10.09
N GLU A 71 10.83 -9.70 11.31
CA GLU A 71 11.00 -10.60 12.47
C GLU A 71 10.18 -11.88 12.32
N LEU A 72 8.94 -11.80 11.85
CA LEU A 72 8.13 -12.97 11.50
C LEU A 72 8.83 -13.90 10.49
N LYS A 73 9.53 -13.34 9.51
CA LYS A 73 10.30 -14.11 8.54
C LYS A 73 11.49 -14.83 9.19
N ARG A 74 12.19 -14.17 10.12
CA ARG A 74 13.32 -14.78 10.86
C ARG A 74 12.84 -15.93 11.74
N ILE A 75 11.72 -15.75 12.44
CA ILE A 75 11.04 -16.77 13.24
C ILE A 75 10.69 -17.99 12.37
N GLY A 76 10.05 -17.78 11.22
CA GLY A 76 9.71 -18.87 10.30
C GLY A 76 10.94 -19.64 9.79
N ASN A 77 12.06 -18.94 9.54
CA ASN A 77 13.31 -19.59 9.18
C ASN A 77 13.90 -20.41 10.34
N ASN A 78 13.85 -19.89 11.57
CA ASN A 78 14.34 -20.62 12.75
C ASN A 78 13.51 -21.89 13.00
N ILE A 79 12.17 -21.81 12.92
CA ILE A 79 11.27 -22.98 13.00
C ILE A 79 11.67 -24.05 11.99
N ASN A 80 11.93 -23.66 10.73
CA ASN A 80 12.36 -24.60 9.69
C ASN A 80 13.72 -25.25 10.02
N GLN A 81 14.66 -24.50 10.62
CA GLN A 81 15.95 -25.04 11.05
C GLN A 81 15.76 -26.04 12.18
N ILE A 82 15.00 -25.70 13.22
CA ILE A 82 14.68 -26.60 14.33
C ILE A 82 14.06 -27.90 13.82
N ALA A 83 13.05 -27.81 12.94
CA ALA A 83 12.39 -28.98 12.35
C ALA A 83 13.40 -29.87 11.58
N LYS A 84 14.29 -29.26 10.78
CA LYS A 84 15.33 -30.01 10.06
C LYS A 84 16.32 -30.69 11.02
N HIS A 85 16.74 -30.00 12.09
CA HIS A 85 17.69 -30.56 13.06
C HIS A 85 17.10 -31.71 13.88
N LEU A 86 15.84 -31.60 14.28
CA LEU A 86 15.09 -32.69 14.94
C LEU A 86 15.00 -33.92 14.03
N ASN A 87 14.70 -33.71 12.73
CA ASN A 87 14.66 -34.79 11.75
C ASN A 87 16.05 -35.44 11.52
N GLU A 88 17.14 -34.71 11.73
CA GLU A 88 18.52 -35.19 11.57
C GLU A 88 19.13 -35.77 12.86
N ASN A 89 18.40 -35.88 13.99
CA ASN A 89 18.89 -36.35 15.30
C ASN A 89 20.15 -35.60 15.83
N LYS A 90 20.30 -34.31 15.50
CA LYS A 90 21.42 -33.47 15.96
C LYS A 90 21.05 -32.69 17.23
N ASN A 91 20.95 -33.38 18.37
CA ASN A 91 20.45 -32.79 19.62
C ASN A 91 21.26 -31.58 20.14
N ASN A 92 22.56 -31.54 19.85
CA ASN A 92 23.51 -30.62 20.46
C ASN A 92 23.35 -29.14 20.02
N GLN A 93 22.68 -28.88 18.89
CA GLN A 93 22.45 -27.53 18.37
C GLN A 93 21.03 -26.99 18.66
N THR A 94 20.14 -27.85 19.19
CA THR A 94 18.72 -27.53 19.36
C THR A 94 18.51 -26.49 20.47
N GLU A 95 19.27 -26.54 21.56
CA GLU A 95 19.16 -25.58 22.67
C GLU A 95 19.50 -24.14 22.24
N SER A 96 20.55 -23.96 21.44
CA SER A 96 20.95 -22.65 20.91
C SER A 96 19.89 -22.07 19.98
N LEU A 97 19.36 -22.88 19.06
CA LEU A 97 18.28 -22.47 18.15
C LEU A 97 16.99 -22.10 18.89
N MET A 98 16.67 -22.84 19.96
CA MET A 98 15.52 -22.56 20.82
C MET A 98 15.68 -21.24 21.59
N SER A 99 16.88 -20.93 22.07
CA SER A 99 17.19 -19.64 22.69
C SER A 99 17.05 -18.49 21.69
N ASP A 100 17.60 -18.65 20.48
CA ASP A 100 17.44 -17.67 19.39
C ASP A 100 15.97 -17.48 19.00
N TYR A 101 15.17 -18.54 19.03
CA TYR A 101 13.73 -18.48 18.76
C TYR A 101 12.98 -17.70 19.85
N GLN A 102 13.31 -17.92 21.12
CA GLN A 102 12.73 -17.18 22.24
C GLN A 102 13.05 -15.68 22.14
N ASN A 103 14.30 -15.32 21.86
CA ASN A 103 14.71 -13.92 21.68
C ASN A 103 13.98 -13.25 20.50
N GLN A 104 13.73 -14.00 19.42
CA GLN A 104 12.97 -13.49 18.28
C GLN A 104 11.49 -13.26 18.61
N LEU A 105 10.87 -14.12 19.44
CA LEU A 105 9.50 -13.94 19.91
C LEU A 105 9.36 -12.69 20.79
N GLU A 106 10.28 -12.49 21.73
CA GLU A 106 10.31 -11.30 22.59
C GLU A 106 10.47 -10.01 21.76
N SER A 107 11.39 -10.01 20.79
CA SER A 107 11.56 -8.87 19.88
C SER A 107 10.32 -8.61 19.01
N LEU A 108 9.60 -9.66 18.60
CA LEU A 108 8.35 -9.50 17.87
C LEU A 108 7.26 -8.88 18.75
N GLU A 109 7.15 -9.31 20.01
CA GLU A 109 6.18 -8.78 20.96
C GLU A 109 6.38 -7.28 21.19
N GLU A 110 7.62 -6.84 21.42
CA GLU A 110 7.95 -5.41 21.57
C GLU A 110 7.55 -4.57 20.35
N LYS A 111 7.81 -5.09 19.14
CA LYS A 111 7.48 -4.38 17.88
C LYS A 111 5.96 -4.26 17.69
N ILE A 112 5.22 -5.32 17.99
CA ILE A 112 3.75 -5.29 17.93
C ILE A 112 3.19 -4.28 18.94
N GLN A 113 3.72 -4.23 20.17
CA GLN A 113 3.31 -3.24 21.17
C GLN A 113 3.53 -1.81 20.68
N LYS A 114 4.66 -1.52 20.04
CA LYS A 114 4.93 -0.20 19.43
C LYS A 114 3.91 0.14 18.34
N VAL A 115 3.62 -0.79 17.43
CA VAL A 115 2.62 -0.58 16.38
C VAL A 115 1.24 -0.29 16.97
N VAL A 116 0.82 -1.07 17.97
CA VAL A 116 -0.48 -0.88 18.64
C VAL A 116 -0.54 0.49 19.33
N HIS A 117 0.52 0.90 20.03
CA HIS A 117 0.59 2.20 20.68
C HIS A 117 0.44 3.35 19.67
N TYR A 118 1.20 3.33 18.57
CA TYR A 118 1.09 4.36 17.53
C TYR A 118 -0.29 4.42 16.86
N ILE A 119 -0.98 3.28 16.72
CA ILE A 119 -2.34 3.23 16.16
C ILE A 119 -3.39 3.68 17.18
N SER A 120 -3.12 3.54 18.48
CA SER A 120 -4.06 3.88 19.56
C SER A 120 -4.07 5.38 19.89
N GLU A 121 -2.96 6.07 19.64
CA GLU A 121 -2.77 7.49 20.00
C GLU A 121 -2.96 8.47 18.83
N GLY A 122 -3.08 7.97 17.59
CA GLY A 122 -3.40 8.75 16.39
C GLY A 122 -4.88 8.65 16.02
#